data_AF-A0A969L267-F1
#
_entry.id   AF-A0A969L267-F1
#
_cell.length_a   1.000
_cell.length_b   1.000
_cell.length_c   1.000
_cell.angle_alpha   90.00
_cell.angle_beta   90.00
_cell.angle_gamma   90.00
#
_symmetry.space_group_name_H-M   'P 1'
#
loop_
_entity.id
_entity.type
_entity.pdbx_description
1 polymer ?
#
loop_
_entity_poly.entity_id
_entity_poly.type
_entity_poly.pdbx_seq_one_letter_code
_entity_poly.pdbx_strand_id
1 'polypeptide(L)'
;MVHRDIKPSNILLAADGRALLTDFGVALALDDLALTRTGHTVGTPAYMAPEQASGQEVDGRADLYSLGVVLYHMVTGRTPFRGNTPQVLHAHVYDPPPAPSSIAKVSPGLETIILRALAKDPAQRFPSGTAMAQALARLSDQTTPMPVSTQAKPSRLRWLWPVIGVLFLGLLGVFISFSFTSVTLTSTSTPRPTPTAWATPLPTFTPTA
;
A
#
# COMPACT_ATOMS: atom_id res chain seq x y z
N MET A 1 16.22 -6.84 7.99
CA MET A 1 14.82 -6.74 7.51
C MET A 1 14.51 -5.27 7.29
N VAL A 2 13.84 -4.93 6.19
CA VAL A 2 13.39 -3.56 5.84
C VAL A 2 11.87 -3.61 5.66
N HIS A 3 11.13 -2.66 6.20
CA HIS A 3 9.67 -2.63 6.16
C HIS A 3 9.12 -2.12 4.83
N ARG A 4 9.72 -1.07 4.26
CA ARG A 4 9.42 -0.46 2.95
C ARG A 4 8.07 0.26 2.81
N ASP A 5 7.23 0.27 3.86
CA ASP A 5 5.89 0.87 3.85
C ASP A 5 5.54 1.48 5.22
N ILE A 6 6.46 2.24 5.80
CA ILE A 6 6.20 2.96 7.05
C ILE A 6 5.28 4.15 6.74
N LYS A 7 4.06 4.11 7.28
CA LYS A 7 3.05 5.17 7.16
C LYS A 7 2.05 5.09 8.32
N PRO A 8 1.24 6.13 8.56
CA PRO A 8 0.34 6.14 9.72
C PRO A 8 -0.67 5.00 9.76
N SER A 9 -1.17 4.52 8.60
CA SER A 9 -2.12 3.40 8.57
C SER A 9 -1.51 2.08 9.06
N ASN A 10 -0.18 1.95 9.03
CA ASN A 10 0.54 0.75 9.44
C ASN A 10 1.09 0.88 10.88
N ILE A 11 0.83 2.01 11.56
CA ILE A 11 1.23 2.26 12.95
C ILE A 11 -0.04 2.28 13.81
N LEU A 12 -0.29 1.19 14.52
CA LEU A 12 -1.43 1.08 15.42
C LEU A 12 -1.09 1.61 16.80
N LEU A 13 -2.04 2.29 17.44
CA LEU A 13 -1.93 2.70 18.84
C LEU A 13 -2.73 1.73 19.71
N ALA A 14 -2.03 1.00 20.57
CA ALA A 14 -2.64 0.16 21.58
C ALA A 14 -3.26 1.02 22.70
N ALA A 15 -4.22 0.44 23.43
CA ALA A 15 -4.93 1.15 24.50
C ALA A 15 -4.03 1.60 25.65
N ASP A 16 -2.87 0.97 25.83
CA ASP A 16 -1.85 1.33 26.80
C ASP A 16 -0.86 2.39 26.29
N GLY A 17 -1.12 2.96 25.11
CA GLY A 17 -0.30 4.01 24.51
C GLY A 17 0.91 3.51 23.72
N ARG A 18 1.12 2.19 23.61
CA ARG A 18 2.20 1.64 22.77
C ARG A 18 1.86 1.76 21.29
N ALA A 19 2.85 2.17 20.49
CA ALA A 19 2.78 2.09 19.04
C ALA A 19 3.21 0.68 18.57
N LEU A 20 2.40 0.06 17.72
CA LEU A 20 2.63 -1.25 17.12
C LEU A 20 2.76 -1.09 15.62
N LEU A 21 3.88 -1.56 15.07
CA LEU A 21 4.11 -1.58 13.64
C LEU A 21 3.50 -2.84 13.03
N THR A 22 2.76 -2.69 11.95
CA THR A 22 2.03 -3.75 11.25
C THR A 22 2.37 -3.77 9.77
N ASP A 23 2.04 -4.85 9.08
CA ASP A 23 2.23 -4.98 7.62
C ASP A 23 3.70 -4.83 7.16
N PHE A 24 4.61 -5.53 7.84
CA PHE A 24 5.99 -5.69 7.37
C PHE A 24 5.98 -6.16 5.92
N GLY A 25 6.58 -5.38 5.01
CA GLY A 25 6.31 -5.41 3.56
C GLY A 25 6.58 -6.72 2.83
N VAL A 26 5.74 -7.73 3.01
CA VAL A 26 5.69 -8.97 2.21
C VAL A 26 5.28 -8.67 0.75
N ALA A 27 4.81 -7.44 0.46
CA ALA A 27 4.24 -7.07 -0.84
C ALA A 27 5.21 -6.35 -1.81
N LEU A 28 6.43 -5.97 -1.42
CA LEU A 28 7.35 -5.27 -2.33
C LEU A 28 8.37 -6.24 -2.93
N ALA A 29 7.88 -7.14 -3.79
CA ALA A 29 8.73 -7.76 -4.79
C ALA A 29 9.36 -6.64 -5.62
N LEU A 30 10.68 -6.71 -5.82
CA LEU A 30 11.51 -5.69 -6.44
C LEU A 30 11.09 -5.36 -7.90
N ASP A 31 10.16 -6.11 -8.48
CA ASP A 31 9.70 -5.98 -9.86
C ASP A 31 8.64 -4.89 -10.09
N ASP A 32 7.88 -4.47 -9.07
CA ASP A 32 6.77 -3.51 -9.25
C ASP A 32 7.18 -2.02 -9.15
N LEU A 33 8.46 -1.74 -8.90
CA LEU A 33 9.01 -0.36 -8.94
C LEU A 33 9.30 0.11 -10.36
N ALA A 34 9.25 -0.78 -11.36
CA ALA A 34 9.32 -0.43 -12.77
C ALA A 34 7.98 0.15 -13.21
N LEU A 35 7.73 1.43 -12.88
CA LEU A 35 6.86 2.36 -13.61
C LEU A 35 5.72 1.67 -14.38
N THR A 36 4.78 1.04 -13.68
CA THR A 36 3.71 0.33 -14.37
C THR A 36 2.86 1.34 -15.13
N ARG A 37 2.78 1.10 -16.45
CA ARG A 37 2.12 1.83 -17.56
C ARG A 37 0.63 2.18 -17.35
N THR A 38 0.13 2.21 -16.12
CA THR A 38 -1.29 2.33 -15.79
C THR A 38 -1.59 3.34 -14.67
N GLY A 39 -0.60 4.10 -14.18
CA GLY A 39 -0.85 5.24 -13.29
C GLY A 39 -1.21 4.89 -11.84
N HIS A 40 -1.02 3.63 -11.42
CA HIS A 40 -1.21 3.19 -10.05
C HIS A 40 0.15 2.98 -9.38
N THR A 41 0.65 4.01 -8.71
CA THR A 41 1.81 3.86 -7.82
C THR A 41 1.41 2.96 -6.65
N VAL A 42 2.10 1.82 -6.50
CA VAL A 42 1.92 0.93 -5.35
C VAL A 42 2.59 1.60 -4.14
N GLY A 43 1.79 1.97 -3.15
CA GLY A 43 2.21 2.71 -1.95
C GLY A 43 1.55 4.09 -1.83
N THR A 44 1.70 4.75 -0.68
CA THR A 44 1.29 6.15 -0.52
C THR A 44 2.51 7.03 -0.83
N PRO A 45 2.60 7.68 -2.01
CA PRO A 45 3.80 8.40 -2.46
C PRO A 45 4.29 9.45 -1.46
N ALA A 46 3.36 9.96 -0.64
CA ALA A 46 3.61 10.98 0.37
C ALA A 46 4.56 10.57 1.51
N TYR A 47 4.89 9.28 1.66
CA TYR A 47 5.82 8.78 2.70
C TYR A 47 7.06 8.09 2.13
N MET A 48 7.16 7.98 0.80
CA MET A 48 8.20 7.18 0.14
C MET A 48 9.59 7.81 0.27
N ALA A 49 10.62 6.98 0.47
CA ALA A 49 12.00 7.45 0.48
C ALA A 49 12.51 7.81 -0.94
N PRO A 50 13.47 8.74 -1.07
CA PRO A 50 14.06 9.15 -2.36
C PRO A 50 14.56 7.97 -3.21
N GLU A 51 15.25 7.02 -2.58
CA GLU A 51 15.80 5.83 -3.20
C GLU A 51 14.71 4.87 -3.67
N GLN A 52 13.58 4.78 -2.96
CA GLN A 52 12.42 3.99 -3.38
C GLN A 52 11.74 4.63 -4.60
N ALA A 53 11.54 5.95 -4.57
CA ALA A 53 10.94 6.71 -5.67
C ALA A 53 11.80 6.68 -6.94
N SER A 54 13.12 6.53 -6.79
CA SER A 54 14.09 6.47 -7.89
C SER A 54 14.40 5.04 -8.35
N GLY A 55 13.82 4.01 -7.72
CA GLY A 55 14.13 2.61 -8.03
C GLY A 55 15.57 2.19 -7.72
N GLN A 56 16.23 2.87 -6.79
CA GLN A 56 17.59 2.56 -6.33
C GLN A 56 17.57 1.43 -5.29
N GLU A 57 18.75 0.94 -4.91
CA GLU A 57 18.86 -0.06 -3.83
C GLU A 57 18.33 0.50 -2.51
N VAL A 58 17.47 -0.28 -1.84
CA VAL A 58 16.75 0.13 -0.63
C VAL A 58 17.25 -0.64 0.57
N ASP A 59 17.84 0.07 1.54
CA ASP A 59 18.20 -0.47 2.85
C ASP A 59 17.25 0.02 3.97
N GLY A 60 17.58 -0.29 5.22
CA GLY A 60 16.77 0.10 6.38
C GLY A 60 16.61 1.61 6.59
N ARG A 61 17.40 2.46 5.92
CA ARG A 61 17.34 3.92 6.06
C ARG A 61 16.19 4.52 5.26
N ALA A 62 15.59 3.78 4.33
CA ALA A 62 14.34 4.16 3.69
C ALA A 62 13.19 4.21 4.71
N ASP A 63 13.16 3.26 5.65
CA ASP A 63 12.17 3.25 6.74
C ASP A 63 12.38 4.45 7.67
N LEU A 64 13.62 4.87 7.90
CA LEU A 64 13.93 6.04 8.73
C LEU A 64 13.49 7.34 8.07
N TYR A 65 13.65 7.46 6.75
CA TYR A 65 13.10 8.59 6.00
C TYR A 65 11.58 8.63 6.12
N SER A 66 10.92 7.51 5.86
CA SER A 66 9.47 7.36 5.93
C SER A 66 8.94 7.70 7.34
N LEU A 67 9.63 7.23 8.39
CA LEU A 67 9.34 7.62 9.77
C LEU A 67 9.56 9.13 10.02
N GLY A 68 10.60 9.72 9.43
CA GLY A 68 10.81 11.17 9.44
C GLY A 68 9.62 11.94 8.85
N VAL A 69 9.03 11.43 7.76
CA VAL A 69 7.82 11.99 7.16
C VAL A 69 6.61 11.84 8.09
N VAL A 70 6.46 10.70 8.78
CA VAL A 70 5.41 10.50 9.79
C VAL A 70 5.56 11.51 10.93
N LEU A 71 6.77 11.68 11.48
CA LEU A 71 7.03 12.65 12.54
C LEU A 71 6.74 14.09 12.09
N TYR A 72 7.15 14.44 10.86
CA TYR A 72 6.82 15.72 10.25
C TYR A 72 5.30 15.95 10.21
N HIS A 73 4.56 14.95 9.77
CA HIS A 73 3.10 15.02 9.70
C HIS A 73 2.49 15.16 11.09
N MET A 74 2.97 14.41 12.08
CA MET A 74 2.47 14.51 13.46
C MET A 74 2.62 15.91 14.05
N VAL A 75 3.73 16.60 13.77
CA VAL A 75 3.99 17.93 14.37
C VAL A 75 3.40 19.09 13.57
N THR A 76 3.23 18.94 12.25
CA THR A 76 2.73 20.03 11.38
C THR A 76 1.28 19.84 10.93
N GLY A 77 0.70 18.66 11.13
CA GLY A 77 -0.63 18.28 10.62
C GLY A 77 -0.67 18.01 9.11
N ARG A 78 0.47 18.00 8.41
CA ARG A 78 0.55 17.70 6.97
C ARG A 78 1.88 17.06 6.57
N THR A 79 1.93 16.36 5.45
CA THR A 79 3.19 15.86 4.87
C THR A 79 4.08 17.02 4.38
N PRO A 80 5.42 16.83 4.31
CA PRO A 80 6.35 17.87 3.89
C PRO A 80 6.13 18.32 2.44
N PHE A 81 5.73 17.38 1.58
CA PHE A 81 5.43 17.62 0.18
C PHE A 81 3.95 17.35 -0.12
N ARG A 82 3.37 18.18 -0.99
CA ARG A 82 1.97 18.11 -1.41
C ARG A 82 1.89 18.36 -2.90
N GLY A 83 0.90 17.76 -3.55
CA GLY A 83 0.71 17.84 -5.00
C GLY A 83 0.09 16.55 -5.51
N ASN A 84 0.05 16.42 -6.83
CA ASN A 84 -0.24 15.12 -7.44
C ASN A 84 0.93 14.14 -7.23
N THR A 85 0.71 12.87 -7.54
CA THR A 85 1.71 11.82 -7.31
C THR A 85 3.07 12.12 -7.95
N PRO A 86 3.17 12.51 -9.24
CA PRO A 86 4.46 12.88 -9.83
C PRO A 86 5.17 14.04 -9.12
N GLN A 87 4.44 15.09 -8.72
CA GLN A 87 5.00 16.23 -7.99
C GLN A 87 5.55 15.81 -6.63
N VAL A 88 4.80 14.98 -5.90
CA VAL A 88 5.24 14.47 -4.60
C VAL A 88 6.49 13.62 -4.75
N LEU A 89 6.51 12.66 -5.68
CA LEU A 89 7.69 11.82 -5.93
C LEU A 89 8.92 12.66 -6.30
N HIS A 90 8.76 13.64 -7.21
CA HIS A 90 9.83 14.59 -7.54
C HIS A 90 10.35 15.32 -6.30
N ALA A 91 9.45 15.86 -5.48
CA ALA A 91 9.83 16.61 -4.29
C ALA A 91 10.54 15.73 -3.24
N HIS A 92 10.12 14.47 -3.10
CA HIS A 92 10.82 13.49 -2.28
C HIS A 92 12.26 13.28 -2.76
N VAL A 93 12.53 13.28 -4.07
CA VAL A 93 13.88 13.09 -4.60
C VAL A 93 14.73 14.37 -4.54
N TYR A 94 14.18 15.52 -4.93
CA TYR A 94 14.97 16.71 -5.24
C TYR A 94 14.76 17.89 -4.27
N ASP A 95 13.55 18.07 -3.75
CA ASP A 95 13.21 19.31 -3.06
C ASP A 95 13.59 19.24 -1.57
N PRO A 96 14.19 20.29 -0.99
CA PRO A 96 14.42 20.34 0.44
C PRO A 96 13.08 20.36 1.20
N PRO A 97 12.92 19.58 2.29
CA PRO A 97 11.71 19.64 3.09
C PRO A 97 11.56 21.01 3.75
N PRO A 98 10.35 21.63 3.75
CA PRO A 98 10.13 22.88 4.48
C PRO A 98 10.37 22.68 5.97
N ALA A 99 11.03 23.61 6.66
CA ALA A 99 11.29 23.47 8.09
C ALA A 99 9.97 23.31 8.88
N PRO A 100 9.81 22.29 9.75
CA PRO A 100 8.61 22.12 10.59
C PRO A 100 8.20 23.39 11.35
N SER A 101 9.19 24.13 11.88
CA SER A 101 9.03 25.40 12.59
C SER A 101 8.41 26.52 11.76
N SER A 102 8.48 26.43 10.42
CA SER A 102 7.81 27.38 9.53
C SER A 102 6.29 27.16 9.46
N ILE A 103 5.78 26.04 10.02
CA ILE A 103 4.37 25.61 9.92
C ILE A 103 3.74 25.52 11.31
N ALA A 104 4.46 24.99 12.30
CA ALA A 104 3.97 24.76 13.65
C ALA A 104 5.04 25.08 14.70
N LYS A 105 4.62 25.27 15.95
CA LYS A 105 5.55 25.45 17.08
C LYS A 105 6.21 24.10 17.42
N VAL A 106 7.45 23.92 17.00
CA VAL A 106 8.24 22.70 17.21
C VAL A 106 9.54 23.05 17.97
N SER A 107 10.02 22.16 18.83
CA SER A 107 11.30 22.38 19.51
C SER A 107 12.48 22.23 18.52
N PRO A 108 13.56 23.02 18.67
CA PRO A 108 14.72 22.94 17.77
C PRO A 108 15.35 21.54 17.70
N GLY A 109 15.35 20.82 18.83
CA GLY A 109 15.85 19.44 18.90
C GLY A 109 15.03 18.47 18.06
N LEU A 110 13.70 18.55 18.13
CA LEU A 110 12.81 17.68 17.35
C LEU A 110 12.88 18.00 15.86
N GLU A 111 12.93 19.30 15.50
CA GLU A 111 13.14 19.73 14.12
C GLU A 111 14.44 19.17 13.54
N THR A 112 15.54 19.25 14.29
CA THR A 112 16.85 18.71 13.87
C THR A 112 16.76 17.21 13.57
N ILE A 113 16.08 16.44 14.41
CA ILE A 113 15.89 15.00 14.19
C ILE A 113 15.05 14.73 12.94
N ILE A 114 13.93 15.45 12.77
CA ILE A 114 13.03 15.31 11.61
C ILE A 114 13.80 15.63 10.32
N LEU A 115 14.49 16.77 10.25
CA LEU A 115 15.23 17.18 9.06
C LEU A 115 16.40 16.24 8.74
N ARG A 116 17.08 15.70 9.76
CA ARG A 116 18.11 14.67 9.55
C ARG A 116 17.54 13.39 8.98
N ALA A 117 16.37 12.93 9.45
CA ALA A 117 15.71 11.75 8.90
C ALA A 117 15.27 11.98 7.45
N LEU A 118 14.90 13.21 7.09
CA LEU A 118 14.48 13.62 5.74
C LEU A 118 15.65 13.99 4.80
N ALA A 119 16.91 13.74 5.20
CA ALA A 119 18.04 13.96 4.31
C ALA A 119 17.91 13.10 3.04
N LYS A 120 18.19 13.66 1.87
CA LYS A 120 18.03 12.96 0.59
C LYS A 120 19.00 11.80 0.45
N ASP A 121 20.27 12.05 0.77
CA ASP A 121 21.31 11.05 0.85
C ASP A 121 21.11 10.15 2.09
N PRO A 122 20.89 8.83 1.92
CA PRO A 122 20.80 7.89 3.05
C PRO A 122 22.02 7.92 3.98
N ALA A 123 23.21 8.29 3.50
CA ALA A 123 24.42 8.41 4.33
C ALA A 123 24.33 9.52 5.39
N GLN A 124 23.51 10.53 5.15
CA GLN A 124 23.35 11.68 6.05
C GLN A 124 22.27 11.45 7.13
N ARG A 125 21.49 10.37 6.99
CA ARG A 125 20.42 10.01 7.93
C ARG A 125 20.98 9.39 9.23
N PHE A 126 20.08 8.90 10.07
CA PHE A 126 20.49 8.05 11.19
C PHE A 126 21.00 6.70 10.67
N PRO A 127 22.06 6.14 11.27
CA PRO A 127 22.61 4.86 10.84
C PRO A 127 21.68 3.67 11.14
N SER A 128 20.77 3.82 12.10
CA SER A 128 19.81 2.78 12.50
C SER A 128 18.60 3.37 13.22
N GLY A 129 17.52 2.57 13.32
CA GLY A 129 16.34 2.91 14.12
C GLY A 129 16.68 3.13 15.59
N THR A 130 17.59 2.33 16.15
CA THR A 130 18.07 2.50 17.53
C THR A 130 18.72 3.87 17.74
N ALA A 131 19.54 4.33 16.80
CA ALA A 131 20.19 5.64 16.90
C ALA A 131 19.18 6.78 16.86
N MET A 132 18.15 6.68 16.01
CA MET A 132 17.06 7.67 15.95
C MET A 132 16.21 7.64 17.23
N ALA A 133 15.87 6.46 17.74
CA ALA A 133 15.12 6.30 18.99
C ALA A 133 15.88 6.90 20.20
N GLN A 134 17.19 6.67 20.29
CA GLN A 134 18.03 7.28 21.32
C GLN A 134 18.06 8.81 21.23
N ALA A 135 18.11 9.37 20.00
CA ALA A 135 18.05 10.81 19.82
C ALA A 135 16.71 11.41 20.28
N LEU A 136 15.59 10.73 19.98
CA LEU A 136 14.26 11.13 20.45
C LEU A 136 14.13 11.03 21.98
N ALA A 137 14.59 9.93 22.58
CA ALA A 137 14.53 9.74 24.03
C ALA A 137 15.25 10.85 24.81
N ARG A 138 16.41 11.29 24.33
CA ARG A 138 17.17 12.40 24.93
C ARG A 138 16.39 13.72 24.97
N LEU A 139 15.47 13.96 24.02
CA LEU A 139 14.60 15.15 24.03
C LEU A 139 13.47 15.00 25.05
N SER A 140 12.93 13.78 25.20
CA SER A 140 11.89 13.48 26.19
C SER A 140 12.42 13.64 27.61
N ASP A 141 13.64 13.18 27.90
CA ASP A 141 14.25 13.31 29.24
C ASP A 141 14.54 14.77 29.63
N GLN A 142 14.71 15.66 28.64
CA GLN A 142 14.90 17.10 28.85
C GLN A 142 13.58 17.86 29.03
N THR A 143 12.45 17.23 28.71
CA THR A 143 11.14 17.83 28.85
C THR A 143 10.53 17.32 30.16
N THR A 144 10.38 18.19 31.15
CA THR A 144 9.72 17.87 32.42
C THR A 144 8.39 17.15 32.13
N PRO A 145 8.10 15.98 32.73
CA PRO A 145 6.98 15.15 32.29
C PRO A 145 5.66 15.90 32.51
N MET A 146 5.01 16.32 31.42
CA MET A 146 3.59 16.67 31.48
C MET A 146 2.83 15.38 31.74
N PRO A 147 1.92 15.33 32.74
CA PRO A 147 1.11 14.15 32.95
C PRO A 147 0.28 13.89 31.69
N VAL A 148 0.57 12.78 31.02
CA VAL A 148 -0.29 12.23 29.98
C VAL A 148 -1.63 11.95 30.67
N SER A 149 -2.63 12.80 30.43
CA SER A 149 -3.98 12.62 30.97
C SER A 149 -4.57 11.35 30.39
N THR A 150 -4.45 10.25 31.14
CA THR A 150 -5.10 8.98 30.84
C THR A 150 -6.58 9.10 31.19
N GLN A 151 -7.39 9.67 30.28
CA GLN A 151 -8.82 9.42 30.29
C GLN A 151 -9.23 8.71 29.00
N ALA A 152 -8.95 7.41 28.95
CA ALA A 152 -9.61 6.51 28.01
C ALA A 152 -10.99 6.15 28.57
N LYS A 153 -12.03 6.81 28.05
CA LYS A 153 -13.43 6.39 28.23
C LYS A 153 -13.62 5.07 27.46
N PRO A 154 -13.97 3.94 28.10
CA PRO A 154 -14.14 2.69 27.37
C PRO A 154 -15.31 2.84 26.40
N SER A 155 -15.02 2.74 25.09
CA SER A 155 -16.04 2.79 24.06
C SER A 155 -16.91 1.54 24.14
N ARG A 156 -18.22 1.75 24.26
CA ARG A 156 -19.27 0.72 24.39
C ARG A 156 -19.50 -0.11 23.11
N LEU A 157 -18.52 -0.15 22.20
CA LEU A 157 -18.66 -0.70 20.84
C LEU A 157 -18.16 -2.15 20.72
N ARG A 158 -17.95 -2.85 21.85
CA ARG A 158 -17.57 -4.28 21.88
C ARG A 158 -18.77 -5.23 21.70
N TRP A 159 -20.00 -4.72 21.60
CA TRP A 159 -21.22 -5.53 21.47
C TRP A 159 -21.78 -5.65 20.04
N LEU A 160 -21.21 -4.96 19.03
CA LEU A 160 -21.69 -4.99 17.64
C LEU A 160 -20.97 -6.02 16.75
N TRP A 161 -19.86 -6.59 17.21
CA TRP A 161 -19.09 -7.60 16.46
C TRP A 161 -19.84 -8.91 16.16
N PRO A 162 -20.71 -9.45 17.03
CA PRO A 162 -21.46 -10.66 16.67
C PRO A 162 -22.50 -10.42 15.56
N VAL A 163 -22.99 -9.18 15.38
CA VAL A 163 -23.97 -8.86 14.33
C VAL A 163 -23.31 -8.78 12.95
N ILE A 164 -22.08 -8.25 12.87
CA ILE A 164 -21.31 -8.15 11.62
C ILE A 164 -20.83 -9.54 11.15
N GLY A 165 -20.48 -10.44 12.08
CA GLY A 165 -20.08 -11.81 11.77
C GLY A 165 -21.18 -12.67 11.13
N VAL A 166 -22.44 -12.50 11.56
CA VAL A 166 -23.59 -13.23 11.01
C VAL A 166 -23.96 -12.74 9.59
N LEU A 167 -23.79 -11.45 9.31
CA LEU A 167 -24.02 -10.88 7.97
C LEU A 167 -22.96 -11.33 6.94
N PHE A 168 -21.69 -11.49 7.34
CA PHE A 168 -20.63 -11.98 6.44
C PHE A 168 -20.79 -13.46 6.07
N LEU A 169 -21.27 -14.31 7.00
CA LEU A 169 -21.49 -15.73 6.73
C LEU A 169 -22.69 -15.98 5.80
N GLY A 170 -23.73 -15.13 5.90
CA GLY A 170 -24.92 -15.20 5.04
C GLY A 170 -24.63 -14.83 3.57
N LEU A 171 -23.79 -13.82 3.33
CA LEU A 171 -23.42 -13.39 1.97
C LEU A 171 -22.54 -14.41 1.22
N LEU A 172 -21.68 -15.15 1.94
CA LEU A 172 -20.84 -16.19 1.33
C LEU A 172 -21.66 -17.43 0.90
N GLY A 173 -22.72 -17.77 1.64
CA GLY A 173 -23.60 -18.90 1.31
C GLY A 173 -24.43 -18.69 0.04
N VAL A 174 -24.87 -17.45 -0.23
CA VAL A 174 -25.67 -17.12 -1.42
C VAL A 174 -24.83 -17.16 -2.70
N PHE A 175 -23.53 -16.82 -2.63
CA PHE A 175 -22.64 -16.82 -3.80
C PHE A 175 -22.33 -18.24 -4.31
N ILE A 176 -22.15 -19.21 -3.41
CA ILE A 176 -21.86 -20.61 -3.78
C ILE A 176 -23.09 -21.27 -4.43
N SER A 177 -24.30 -20.90 -4.03
CA SER A 177 -25.53 -21.48 -4.59
C SER A 177 -25.86 -20.98 -6.00
N PHE A 178 -25.42 -19.77 -6.38
CA PHE A 178 -25.69 -19.21 -7.72
C PHE A 178 -24.80 -19.82 -8.81
N SER A 179 -23.56 -20.19 -8.47
CA SER A 179 -22.62 -20.81 -9.43
C SER A 179 -23.01 -22.25 -9.83
N PHE A 180 -23.76 -22.98 -9.00
CA PHE A 180 -24.12 -24.37 -9.29
C PHE A 180 -25.38 -24.54 -10.16
N THR A 181 -26.29 -23.55 -10.17
CA THR A 181 -27.53 -23.63 -10.96
C THR A 181 -27.32 -23.37 -12.46
N SER A 182 -26.19 -22.76 -12.86
CA SER A 182 -25.95 -22.34 -14.25
C SER A 182 -25.25 -23.40 -15.12
N VAL A 183 -24.91 -24.57 -14.58
CA VAL A 183 -24.12 -25.60 -15.28
C VAL A 183 -24.96 -26.75 -15.85
N THR A 184 -26.27 -26.77 -15.64
CA THR A 184 -27.14 -27.85 -16.14
C THR A 184 -28.08 -27.39 -17.26
N LEU A 185 -27.81 -27.93 -18.47
CA LEU A 185 -28.68 -28.13 -19.63
C LEU A 185 -28.56 -27.14 -20.81
N THR A 186 -27.52 -27.35 -21.63
CA THR A 186 -27.67 -27.19 -23.10
C THR A 186 -27.13 -28.46 -23.78
N SER A 187 -27.99 -29.48 -23.91
CA SER A 187 -27.73 -30.58 -24.85
C SER A 187 -27.99 -30.09 -26.27
N THR A 188 -26.94 -29.78 -27.02
CA THR A 188 -27.05 -29.45 -28.44
C THR A 188 -27.15 -30.74 -29.24
N SER A 189 -28.35 -31.06 -29.73
CA SER A 189 -28.57 -32.13 -30.70
C SER A 189 -28.05 -31.70 -32.08
N THR A 190 -27.02 -32.37 -32.59
CA THR A 190 -26.49 -32.17 -33.95
C THR A 190 -27.45 -32.77 -34.99
N PRO A 191 -27.96 -32.01 -35.99
CA PRO A 191 -28.70 -32.60 -37.10
C PRO A 191 -27.75 -33.25 -38.11
N ARG A 192 -28.10 -34.45 -38.56
CA ARG A 192 -27.43 -35.27 -39.58
C ARG A 192 -27.65 -34.65 -40.97
N PRO A 193 -26.61 -34.37 -41.80
CA PRO A 193 -26.83 -33.95 -43.17
C PRO A 193 -27.29 -35.12 -44.05
N THR A 194 -28.38 -34.90 -44.79
CA THR A 194 -28.99 -35.78 -45.80
C THR A 194 -28.05 -35.97 -47.00
N PRO A 195 -27.91 -37.18 -47.57
CA PRO A 195 -27.11 -37.37 -48.79
C PRO A 195 -27.87 -36.88 -50.03
N THR A 196 -27.37 -35.83 -50.67
CA THR A 196 -27.86 -35.36 -51.99
C THR A 196 -27.29 -36.25 -53.09
N ALA A 197 -28.16 -37.00 -53.76
CA ALA A 197 -27.86 -37.78 -54.93
C ALA A 197 -27.55 -36.88 -56.15
N TRP A 198 -26.41 -37.09 -56.79
CA TRP A 198 -26.16 -36.65 -58.17
C TRP A 198 -25.76 -37.88 -58.98
N ALA A 199 -26.73 -38.38 -59.76
CA ALA A 199 -26.52 -39.37 -60.79
C ALA A 199 -26.19 -38.64 -62.10
N THR A 200 -25.04 -38.95 -62.70
CA THR A 200 -24.71 -38.64 -64.09
C THR A 200 -24.52 -39.97 -64.83
N PRO A 201 -25.27 -40.26 -65.91
CA PRO A 201 -25.06 -41.46 -66.70
C PRO A 201 -23.86 -41.33 -67.65
N LEU A 202 -23.14 -42.44 -67.83
CA LEU A 202 -21.99 -42.64 -68.72
C LEU A 202 -22.38 -42.55 -70.22
N PRO A 203 -21.45 -42.14 -71.11
CA PRO A 203 -21.71 -42.04 -72.54
C PRO A 203 -21.75 -43.42 -73.23
N THR A 204 -22.73 -43.60 -74.12
CA THR A 204 -22.90 -44.79 -74.97
C THR A 204 -22.00 -44.69 -76.21
N PHE A 205 -21.17 -45.71 -76.43
CA PHE A 205 -20.41 -45.92 -77.67
C PHE A 205 -21.29 -46.64 -78.71
N THR A 206 -21.29 -46.16 -79.95
CA THR A 206 -21.78 -46.89 -81.13
C THR A 206 -20.59 -47.29 -82.02
N PRO A 207 -20.47 -48.56 -82.45
CA PRO A 207 -19.53 -48.95 -83.50
C PRO A 207 -20.19 -48.83 -84.88
N THR A 208 -19.47 -48.22 -85.83
CA THR A 208 -19.80 -48.24 -87.26
C THR A 208 -19.07 -49.42 -87.90
N ALA A 209 -19.78 -50.17 -88.73
CA ALA A 209 -19.24 -51.17 -89.66
C ALA A 209 -18.93 -50.54 -91.02
#